data_AF-A0A4Q3RRG4-F1
#
_entry.id   AF-A0A4Q3RRG4-F1
#
_cell.length_a   1.000
_cell.length_b   1.000
_cell.length_c   1.000
_cell.angle_alpha   90.00
_cell.angle_beta   90.00
_cell.angle_gamma   90.00
#
_symmetry.space_group_name_H-M   'P 1'
#
loop_
_entity.id
_entity.type
_entity.pdbx_description
1 polymer ?
#
loop_
_entity_poly.entity_id
_entity_poly.type
_entity_poly.pdbx_seq_one_letter_code
_entity_poly.pdbx_strand_id
1 'polypeptide(L)'
;MKGQQAIYQSLFANESAVQTATLPLPERKGRSEVLKQKQNELIVARYFYYVKIQGRQYEATLEILQHEFFLAKRTIIDIVQKNQPQLRLLNMAKRDVKHFRQQYPFLNWEYHFQ
;
A
#
# COMPACT_ATOMS: atom_id res chain seq x y z
N MET A 1 3.04 -19.43 18.52
CA MET A 1 3.88 -18.89 17.43
C MET A 1 4.75 -19.98 16.76
N LYS A 2 4.24 -21.21 16.54
CA LYS A 2 5.01 -22.33 15.94
C LYS A 2 4.69 -22.60 14.46
N GLY A 3 3.60 -22.03 13.93
CA GLY A 3 3.16 -22.27 12.54
C GLY A 3 4.00 -21.55 11.46
N GLN A 4 4.70 -20.47 11.80
CA GLN A 4 5.46 -19.68 10.83
C GLN A 4 6.79 -20.34 10.42
N GLN A 5 7.41 -21.11 11.32
CA GLN A 5 8.68 -21.79 11.03
C GLN A 5 8.49 -23.10 10.23
N ALA A 6 7.31 -23.71 10.30
CA ALA A 6 7.03 -24.97 9.63
C ALA A 6 7.05 -24.86 8.09
N ILE A 7 6.54 -23.75 7.53
CA ILE A 7 6.51 -23.52 6.07
C ILE A 7 7.92 -23.36 5.50
N TYR A 8 8.77 -22.58 6.17
CA TYR A 8 10.15 -22.39 5.74
C TYR A 8 10.92 -23.71 5.74
N GLN A 9 10.79 -24.50 6.80
CA GLN A 9 11.44 -25.81 6.90
C GLN A 9 10.89 -26.79 5.86
N SER A 10 9.58 -26.81 5.60
CA SER A 10 9.02 -27.71 4.57
C SER A 10 9.44 -27.34 3.15
N LEU A 11 9.60 -26.05 2.85
CA LEU A 11 9.97 -25.58 1.50
C LEU A 11 11.47 -25.71 1.22
N PHE A 12 12.31 -25.52 2.23
CA PHE A 12 13.76 -25.37 2.03
C PHE A 12 14.62 -26.42 2.73
N ALA A 13 14.04 -27.32 3.54
CA ALA A 13 14.81 -28.36 4.24
C ALA A 13 14.74 -29.75 3.56
N ASN A 14 13.90 -29.94 2.54
CA ASN A 14 13.81 -31.20 1.78
C ASN A 14 13.77 -30.93 0.28
N GLU A 15 14.92 -30.85 -0.37
CA GLU A 15 15.04 -30.79 -1.85
C GLU A 15 14.68 -32.12 -2.55
N SER A 16 14.27 -33.15 -1.81
CA SER A 16 14.11 -34.50 -2.34
C SER A 16 12.71 -35.08 -2.11
N ALA A 17 11.65 -34.42 -2.56
CA ALA A 17 10.38 -35.08 -2.91
C ALA A 17 9.43 -34.10 -3.58
N VAL A 18 9.33 -34.15 -4.91
CA VAL A 18 8.24 -33.52 -5.66
C VAL A 18 6.95 -34.29 -5.33
N GLN A 19 6.10 -33.73 -4.48
CA GLN A 19 4.74 -34.20 -4.28
C GLN A 19 3.77 -33.14 -4.77
N THR A 20 2.94 -33.54 -5.73
CA THR A 20 1.80 -32.80 -6.28
C THR A 20 0.90 -32.29 -5.16
N ALA A 21 1.09 -31.03 -4.77
CA ALA A 21 0.32 -30.38 -3.72
C ALA A 21 -0.98 -29.81 -4.31
N THR A 22 -2.11 -30.42 -3.96
CA THR A 22 -3.43 -29.82 -4.16
C THR A 22 -3.61 -28.67 -3.17
N LEU A 23 -3.77 -27.45 -3.68
CA LEU A 23 -3.91 -26.24 -2.87
C LEU A 23 -5.21 -26.27 -2.04
N PRO A 24 -5.17 -26.05 -0.72
CA PRO A 24 -6.38 -25.90 0.07
C PRO A 24 -7.11 -24.61 -0.33
N LEU A 25 -8.43 -24.69 -0.53
CA LEU A 25 -9.27 -23.55 -0.84
C LEU A 25 -9.27 -22.55 0.33
N PRO A 26 -9.12 -21.24 0.06
CA PRO A 26 -8.92 -20.26 1.12
C PRO A 26 -10.17 -20.08 1.98
N GLU A 27 -10.00 -20.19 3.30
CA GLU A 27 -11.01 -19.78 4.29
C GLU A 27 -11.34 -18.30 4.08
N ARG A 28 -12.58 -18.02 3.66
CA ARG A 28 -13.09 -16.66 3.44
C ARG A 28 -13.43 -15.99 4.77
N LYS A 29 -12.41 -15.53 5.50
CA LYS A 29 -12.57 -14.44 6.46
C LYS A 29 -12.27 -13.14 5.73
N GLY A 30 -13.23 -12.23 5.67
CA GLY A 30 -13.12 -10.98 4.91
C GLY A 30 -11.84 -10.19 5.25
N ARG A 31 -11.42 -9.29 4.34
CA ARG A 31 -10.24 -8.44 4.58
C ARG A 31 -10.44 -7.67 5.90
N SER A 32 -9.38 -7.60 6.72
CA SER A 32 -9.40 -6.80 7.94
C SER A 32 -9.69 -5.33 7.60
N GLU A 33 -10.81 -4.81 8.09
CA GLU A 33 -11.20 -3.41 7.90
C GLU A 33 -10.13 -2.45 8.42
N VAL A 34 -9.45 -2.81 9.51
CA VAL A 34 -8.33 -2.03 10.07
C VAL A 34 -7.17 -1.94 9.08
N LEU A 35 -6.78 -3.05 8.46
CA LEU A 35 -5.69 -3.05 7.47
C LEU A 35 -6.08 -2.28 6.21
N LYS A 36 -7.35 -2.39 5.79
CA LYS A 36 -7.88 -1.64 4.66
C LYS A 36 -7.87 -0.13 4.94
N GLN A 37 -8.23 0.28 6.15
CA GLN A 37 -8.17 1.69 6.53
C GLN A 37 -6.73 2.22 6.54
N LYS A 38 -5.78 1.47 7.10
CA LYS A 38 -4.35 1.85 7.04
C LYS A 38 -3.82 1.97 5.60
N GLN A 39 -4.27 1.08 4.70
CA GLN A 39 -3.94 1.16 3.29
C GLN A 39 -4.51 2.42 2.64
N ASN A 40 -5.77 2.76 2.92
CA ASN A 40 -6.39 3.99 2.42
C ASN A 40 -5.66 5.25 2.90
N GLU A 41 -5.28 5.30 4.17
CA GLU A 41 -4.49 6.39 4.74
C GLU A 41 -3.15 6.57 4.02
N LEU A 42 -2.46 5.47 3.72
CA LEU A 42 -1.21 5.48 2.96
C LEU A 42 -1.41 6.02 1.54
N ILE A 43 -2.46 5.59 0.83
CA ILE A 43 -2.78 6.08 -0.51
C ILE A 43 -3.02 7.60 -0.49
N VAL A 44 -3.73 8.10 0.52
CA VAL A 44 -4.01 9.54 0.68
C VAL A 44 -2.75 10.33 0.97
N ALA A 45 -1.88 9.82 1.85
CA ALA A 45 -0.57 10.41 2.12
C ALA A 45 0.29 10.46 0.85
N ARG A 46 0.26 9.39 0.05
CA ARG A 46 1.03 9.29 -1.19
C ARG A 46 0.50 10.23 -2.28
N TYR A 47 -0.82 10.31 -2.43
CA TYR A 47 -1.48 11.29 -3.27
C TYR A 47 -1.09 12.72 -2.90
N PHE A 48 -1.14 13.06 -1.61
CA PHE A 48 -0.75 14.38 -1.12
C PHE A 48 0.71 14.70 -1.47
N TYR A 49 1.62 13.77 -1.24
CA TYR A 49 3.04 13.94 -1.56
C TYR A 49 3.25 14.26 -3.04
N TYR A 50 2.66 13.48 -3.96
CA TYR A 50 2.84 13.74 -5.39
C TYR A 50 2.28 15.09 -5.83
N VAL A 51 1.09 15.47 -5.36
CA VAL A 51 0.45 16.73 -5.77
C VAL A 51 1.10 17.94 -5.12
N LYS A 52 1.33 17.92 -3.80
CA LYS A 52 1.75 19.11 -3.04
C LYS A 52 3.24 19.26 -2.90
N ILE A 53 3.99 18.17 -2.79
CA ILE A 53 5.44 18.23 -2.58
C ILE A 53 6.15 18.12 -3.92
N GLN A 54 5.80 17.14 -4.75
CA GLN A 54 6.40 17.00 -6.09
C GLN A 54 5.74 17.88 -7.16
N GLY A 55 4.60 18.50 -6.87
CA GLY A 55 3.93 19.40 -7.81
C GLY A 55 3.34 18.71 -9.04
N ARG A 56 3.04 17.41 -8.96
CA ARG A 56 2.51 16.65 -10.10
C ARG A 56 1.05 17.00 -10.38
N GLN A 57 0.69 16.93 -11.65
CA GLN A 57 -0.69 17.11 -12.10
C GLN A 57 -1.58 15.97 -11.59
N TYR A 58 -2.88 16.24 -11.52
CA TYR A 58 -3.88 15.30 -10.99
C TYR A 58 -3.85 13.95 -11.74
N GLU A 59 -3.96 13.99 -13.07
CA GLU A 59 -4.04 12.77 -13.88
C GLU A 59 -2.76 11.94 -13.79
N ALA A 60 -1.59 12.59 -13.92
CA ALA A 60 -0.29 11.95 -13.74
C ALA A 60 -0.14 11.31 -12.35
N THR A 61 -0.66 11.97 -11.30
CA THR A 61 -0.64 11.41 -9.94
C THR A 61 -1.49 10.13 -9.87
N LEU A 62 -2.68 10.13 -10.48
CA LEU A 62 -3.55 8.96 -10.49
C LEU A 62 -2.92 7.79 -11.26
N GLU A 63 -2.19 8.05 -12.33
CA GLU A 63 -1.44 7.02 -13.08
C GLU A 63 -0.37 6.37 -12.23
N ILE A 64 0.46 7.18 -11.57
CA ILE A 64 1.52 6.68 -10.69
C ILE A 64 0.92 5.82 -9.57
N LEU A 65 -0.13 6.32 -8.91
CA LEU A 65 -0.79 5.59 -7.82
C LEU A 65 -1.46 4.30 -8.30
N GLN A 66 -2.02 4.29 -9.52
CA GLN A 66 -2.60 3.08 -10.10
C GLN A 66 -1.55 1.98 -10.22
N HIS A 67 -0.35 2.30 -10.71
CA HIS A 67 0.74 1.34 -10.83
C HIS A 67 1.34 0.96 -9.46
N GLU A 68 1.50 1.92 -8.55
CA GLU A 68 2.10 1.70 -7.23
C GLU A 68 1.22 0.81 -6.34
N PHE A 69 -0.11 0.96 -6.40
CA PHE A 69 -1.04 0.23 -5.54
C PHE A 69 -1.85 -0.86 -6.26
N PHE A 70 -1.68 -1.01 -7.57
CA PHE A 70 -2.46 -1.94 -8.40
C PHE A 70 -3.98 -1.73 -8.26
N LEU A 71 -4.40 -0.46 -8.23
CA LEU A 71 -5.80 -0.05 -8.09
C LEU A 71 -6.23 0.80 -9.29
N ALA A 72 -7.45 0.59 -9.78
CA ALA A 72 -8.00 1.46 -10.81
C ALA A 72 -8.06 2.92 -10.34
N LYS A 73 -7.80 3.87 -11.24
CA LYS A 73 -7.90 5.32 -10.97
C LYS A 73 -9.18 5.69 -10.21
N ARG A 74 -10.33 5.16 -10.65
CA ARG A 74 -11.64 5.39 -9.99
C ARG A 74 -11.63 5.01 -8.50
N THR A 75 -11.05 3.87 -8.15
CA THR A 75 -10.94 3.42 -6.75
C THR A 75 -10.07 4.36 -5.94
N ILE A 76 -8.97 4.85 -6.51
CA ILE A 76 -8.08 5.81 -5.86
C ILE A 76 -8.82 7.13 -5.62
N ILE A 77 -9.59 7.60 -6.61
CA ILE A 77 -10.44 8.80 -6.48
C ILE A 77 -11.42 8.63 -5.32
N ASP A 78 -12.15 7.50 -5.27
CA ASP A 78 -13.10 7.23 -4.21
C ASP A 78 -12.42 7.20 -2.82
N ILE A 79 -11.23 6.60 -2.72
CA ILE A 79 -10.45 6.57 -1.48
C ILE A 79 -10.05 7.98 -1.06
N VAL A 80 -9.52 8.79 -1.98
CA VAL A 80 -9.09 10.17 -1.70
C VAL A 80 -10.29 11.03 -1.29
N GLN A 81 -11.44 10.90 -1.96
CA GLN A 81 -12.66 11.61 -1.62
C GLN A 81 -13.20 11.23 -0.24
N LYS A 82 -13.26 9.93 0.08
CA LYS A 82 -13.71 9.45 1.40
C LYS A 82 -12.80 9.90 2.54
N ASN A 83 -11.51 10.11 2.26
CA ASN A 83 -10.51 10.54 3.24
C ASN A 83 -10.14 12.04 3.09
N GLN A 84 -11.02 12.85 2.49
CA GLN A 84 -10.81 14.29 2.34
C GLN A 84 -10.48 15.02 3.65
N PRO A 85 -11.07 14.69 4.83
CA PRO A 85 -10.67 15.29 6.10
C PRO A 85 -9.17 15.12 6.40
N GLN A 86 -8.62 13.93 6.18
CA GLN A 86 -7.19 13.66 6.37
C GLN A 86 -6.33 14.47 5.40
N LEU A 87 -6.74 14.56 4.14
CA LEU A 87 -6.05 15.37 3.13
C LEU A 87 -5.99 16.85 3.53
N ARG A 88 -7.10 17.38 4.10
CA ARG A 88 -7.14 18.75 4.64
C ARG A 88 -6.19 18.93 5.82
N LEU A 89 -6.14 17.98 6.75
CA LEU A 89 -5.21 18.02 7.88
C LEU A 89 -3.74 18.02 7.42
N LEU A 90 -3.39 17.20 6.43
CA LEU A 90 -2.04 17.19 5.84
C LEU A 90 -1.68 18.55 5.22
N ASN A 91 -2.63 19.18 4.52
CA ASN A 91 -2.45 20.49 3.91
C ASN A 91 -2.29 21.60 4.96
N MET A 92 -3.10 21.58 6.03
CA MET A 92 -3.03 22.58 7.11
C MET A 92 -1.73 22.46 7.92
N ALA A 93 -1.31 21.23 8.21
CA ALA A 93 -0.10 20.96 8.99
C ALA A 93 1.21 21.21 8.22
N LYS A 94 1.15 21.63 6.95
CA LYS A 94 2.31 21.86 6.06
C LYS A 94 3.35 20.73 6.17
N ARG A 95 2.89 19.48 6.12
CA ARG A 95 3.76 18.32 6.32
C ARG A 95 4.83 18.27 5.24
N ASP A 96 6.09 18.26 5.67
CA ASP A 96 7.26 18.09 4.82
C ASP A 96 7.59 16.59 4.61
N VAL A 97 8.42 16.28 3.63
CA VAL A 97 8.88 14.92 3.26
C VAL A 97 9.37 14.12 4.46
N LYS A 98 10.06 14.78 5.40
CA LYS A 98 10.58 14.15 6.62
C LYS A 98 9.47 13.46 7.43
N HIS A 99 8.29 14.06 7.49
CA HIS A 99 7.16 13.48 8.21
C HIS A 99 6.71 12.15 7.58
N PHE A 100 6.61 12.12 6.25
CA PHE A 100 6.18 10.93 5.52
C PHE A 100 7.19 9.79 5.62
N ARG A 101 8.50 10.09 5.61
CA ARG A 101 9.56 9.09 5.83
C ARG A 101 9.51 8.50 7.24
N GLN A 102 9.18 9.31 8.25
CA GLN A 102 9.02 8.81 9.63
C GLN A 102 7.77 7.94 9.78
N GLN A 103 6.65 8.35 9.16
CA GLN A 103 5.38 7.63 9.26
C GLN A 103 5.39 6.32 8.47
N TYR A 104 6.02 6.29 7.30
CA TYR A 104 6.08 5.15 6.40
C TYR A 104 7.53 4.93 5.91
N PRO A 105 8.42 4.42 6.78
CA PRO A 105 9.84 4.26 6.47
C PRO A 105 10.12 3.17 5.42
N PHE A 106 9.19 2.23 5.26
CA PHE A 106 9.28 1.16 4.26
C PHE A 106 8.93 1.62 2.85
N LEU A 107 8.35 2.83 2.68
CA LEU A 107 7.97 3.33 1.37
C LEU A 107 9.09 4.20 0.78
N ASN A 108 9.45 3.95 -0.48
CA ASN A 108 10.37 4.83 -1.19
C ASN A 108 9.67 6.12 -1.60
N TRP A 109 9.95 7.22 -0.90
CA TRP A 109 9.29 8.49 -1.17
C TRP A 109 9.78 9.18 -2.45
N GLU A 110 11.01 8.95 -2.88
CA GLU A 110 11.64 9.58 -4.06
C GLU A 110 11.39 8.79 -5.36
N TYR A 111 10.30 8.03 -5.42
CA TYR A 111 9.98 7.26 -6.61
C TYR A 111 9.69 8.18 -7.80
N HIS A 112 10.41 7.95 -8.90
CA HIS A 112 10.19 8.59 -10.18
C HIS A 112 9.63 7.54 -11.14
N PHE A 113 8.34 7.65 -11.45
CA PHE A 113 7.75 6.94 -12.57
C PHE A 113 8.21 7.64 -13.86
N GLN A 114 9.00 6.95 -14.68
CA GLN A 114 9.48 7.40 -15.98
C GLN A 114 8.46 7.08 -17.07
#